data_AF-A0A8H6FQI8-F1
#
_entry.id   AF-A0A8H6FQI8-F1
#
_cell.length_a   1.000
_cell.length_b   1.000
_cell.length_c   1.000
_cell.angle_alpha   90.00
_cell.angle_beta   90.00
_cell.angle_gamma   90.00
#
_symmetry.space_group_name_H-M   'P 1'
#
loop_
_entity.id
_entity.type
_entity.pdbx_description
1 polymer ?
#
loop_
_entity_poly.entity_id
_entity_poly.type
_entity_poly.pdbx_seq_one_letter_code
_entity_poly.pdbx_strand_id
1 'polypeptide(L)'
;MPTMDHKITGLAKAWADWGLTIKDRAEHLEDRANIQAILNLELGAQATMTNNFPSFLDTSPGTGSSGSAPRLAPSPVAQQQQQQINNNGNGAGMNGMPMAAGQQADVNFLFQKLVELSEVLKENREKTAGVIAGAEELATRAAAKGASPSLQEANAEVSSQAARIADLERQLAREQNKTRILMDEQKENIKLIGEYEHHLGEIVKDVRDFSFNTKTRETSIARHYNKLLQDEKDAHLAARLEKDDWHAKFMRTVEMLREAYRLRCEEEEVPIRVIAGLQNEVRAYRSCLGMEAEKPEEEFGWEILKDVLNGSGES
;
A
#
# COMPACT_ATOMS: atom_id res chain seq x y z
N MET A 1 -24.65 -42.64 -12.83
CA MET A 1 -25.46 -41.55 -12.27
C MET A 1 -24.98 -41.28 -10.85
N PRO A 2 -24.11 -40.27 -10.61
CA PRO A 2 -23.82 -39.80 -9.26
C PRO A 2 -24.98 -38.91 -8.80
N THR A 3 -25.53 -39.24 -7.65
CA THR A 3 -26.79 -38.73 -7.09
C THR A 3 -26.65 -37.27 -6.63
N MET A 4 -27.75 -36.52 -6.72
CA MET A 4 -27.86 -35.10 -6.33
C MET A 4 -27.36 -34.80 -4.91
N ASP A 5 -27.30 -35.81 -4.03
CA ASP A 5 -26.82 -35.70 -2.64
C ASP A 5 -25.39 -35.17 -2.51
N HIS A 6 -24.49 -35.49 -3.47
CA HIS A 6 -23.11 -34.98 -3.44
C HIS A 6 -23.00 -33.49 -3.76
N LYS A 7 -23.94 -32.92 -4.51
CA LYS A 7 -23.95 -31.48 -4.83
C LYS A 7 -24.51 -30.66 -3.66
N ILE A 8 -25.53 -31.17 -2.98
CA ILE A 8 -26.16 -30.52 -1.83
C ILE A 8 -25.19 -30.50 -0.63
N THR A 9 -24.46 -31.59 -0.40
CA THR A 9 -23.43 -31.65 0.65
C THR A 9 -22.25 -30.72 0.39
N GLY A 10 -21.85 -30.51 -0.87
CA GLY A 10 -20.81 -29.55 -1.24
C GLY A 10 -21.21 -28.09 -0.95
N LEU A 11 -22.45 -27.72 -1.26
CA LEU A 11 -22.97 -26.36 -0.99
C LEU A 11 -23.12 -26.10 0.51
N ALA A 12 -23.58 -27.09 1.29
CA ALA A 12 -23.68 -26.98 2.74
C ALA A 12 -22.32 -26.74 3.41
N LYS A 13 -21.26 -27.40 2.90
CA LYS A 13 -19.89 -27.21 3.39
C LYS A 13 -19.34 -25.82 3.04
N ALA A 14 -19.59 -25.34 1.82
CA ALA A 14 -19.16 -24.00 1.40
C ALA A 14 -19.85 -22.88 2.23
N TRP A 15 -21.11 -23.07 2.58
CA TRP A 15 -21.85 -22.15 3.44
C TRP A 15 -21.32 -22.12 4.88
N ALA A 16 -20.94 -23.27 5.42
CA ALA A 16 -20.34 -23.38 6.75
C ALA A 16 -18.95 -22.72 6.82
N ASP A 17 -18.09 -22.94 5.80
CA ASP A 17 -16.77 -22.31 5.72
C ASP A 17 -16.88 -20.78 5.56
N TRP A 18 -17.85 -20.30 4.78
CA TRP A 18 -18.10 -18.86 4.63
C TRP A 18 -18.58 -18.24 5.95
N GLY A 19 -19.43 -18.92 6.70
CA GLY A 19 -19.86 -18.50 8.04
C GLY A 19 -18.72 -18.40 9.05
N LEU A 20 -17.78 -19.36 9.04
CA LEU A 20 -16.58 -19.32 9.87
C LEU A 20 -15.69 -18.11 9.52
N THR A 21 -15.49 -17.86 8.23
CA THR A 21 -14.65 -16.76 7.73
C THR A 21 -15.22 -15.38 8.10
N ILE A 22 -16.54 -15.24 8.16
CA ILE A 22 -17.21 -14.01 8.61
C ILE A 22 -17.03 -13.83 10.12
N LYS A 23 -17.16 -14.91 10.90
CA LYS A 23 -16.98 -14.85 12.34
C LYS A 23 -15.56 -14.45 12.73
N ASP A 24 -14.55 -15.04 12.09
CA ASP A 24 -13.14 -14.66 12.27
C ASP A 24 -12.88 -13.20 11.87
N ARG A 25 -13.53 -12.71 10.80
CA ARG A 25 -13.45 -11.29 10.42
C ARG A 25 -14.15 -10.38 11.43
N ALA A 26 -15.23 -10.82 12.07
CA ALA A 26 -15.95 -10.04 13.07
C ALA A 26 -15.12 -9.93 14.37
N GLU A 27 -14.52 -11.03 14.84
CA GLU A 27 -13.63 -11.03 16.00
C GLU A 27 -12.39 -10.13 15.75
N HIS A 28 -11.80 -10.19 14.56
CA HIS A 28 -10.69 -9.30 14.18
C HIS A 28 -11.11 -7.82 14.03
N LEU A 29 -12.40 -7.51 13.83
CA LEU A 29 -12.89 -6.12 13.85
C LEU A 29 -13.10 -5.61 15.28
N GLU A 30 -13.54 -6.48 16.19
CA GLU A 30 -13.72 -6.19 17.60
C GLU A 30 -12.37 -5.97 18.30
N ASP A 31 -11.36 -6.78 17.98
CA ASP A 31 -9.97 -6.56 18.40
C ASP A 31 -9.41 -5.22 17.91
N ARG A 32 -9.74 -4.83 16.67
CA ARG A 32 -9.33 -3.52 16.12
C ARG A 32 -10.05 -2.35 16.79
N ALA A 33 -11.32 -2.53 17.19
CA ALA A 33 -12.06 -1.54 17.96
C ALA A 33 -11.49 -1.39 19.38
N ASN A 34 -11.12 -2.50 20.03
CA ASN A 34 -10.45 -2.48 21.33
C ASN A 34 -9.06 -1.83 21.26
N ILE A 35 -8.26 -2.12 20.21
CA ILE A 35 -6.96 -1.47 20.00
C ILE A 35 -7.12 0.04 19.78
N GLN A 36 -8.14 0.47 19.02
CA GLN A 36 -8.49 1.89 18.86
C GLN A 36 -8.94 2.53 20.19
N ALA A 37 -9.72 1.82 21.00
CA ALA A 37 -10.14 2.30 22.32
C ALA A 37 -8.96 2.46 23.29
N ILE A 38 -8.00 1.53 23.26
CA ILE A 38 -6.75 1.60 24.05
C ILE A 38 -5.92 2.80 23.60
N LEU A 39 -5.72 3.01 22.29
CA LEU A 39 -5.01 4.17 21.75
C LEU A 39 -5.67 5.50 22.14
N ASN A 40 -7.01 5.55 22.18
CA ASN A 40 -7.74 6.75 22.61
C ASN A 40 -7.67 6.98 24.13
N LEU A 41 -7.59 5.92 24.93
CA LEU A 41 -7.39 6.03 26.38
C LEU A 41 -5.96 6.49 26.73
N GLU A 42 -4.97 6.06 25.96
CA GLU A 42 -3.55 6.40 26.13
C GLU A 42 -3.25 7.85 25.72
N LEU A 43 -3.95 8.38 24.70
CA LEU A 43 -3.95 9.82 24.39
C LEU A 43 -4.67 10.68 25.46
N GLY A 44 -5.64 10.11 26.19
CA GLY A 44 -6.34 10.79 27.28
C GLY A 44 -5.56 10.80 28.61
N ALA A 45 -4.59 9.89 28.78
CA ALA A 45 -3.80 9.74 30.00
C ALA A 45 -2.52 10.60 30.05
N GLN A 46 -2.22 11.35 28.98
CA GLN A 46 -1.00 12.17 28.90
C GLN A 46 -1.04 13.47 29.75
N ALA A 47 -1.97 13.59 30.70
CA ALA A 47 -2.09 14.73 31.61
C ALA A 47 -1.48 14.50 33.01
N THR A 48 -0.98 13.32 33.34
CA THR A 48 -0.28 13.09 34.63
C THR A 48 0.62 11.88 34.54
N MET A 49 1.91 12.06 34.26
CA MET A 49 2.91 11.04 34.61
C MET A 49 4.17 11.69 35.19
N THR A 50 4.25 11.53 36.50
CA THR A 50 5.39 11.64 37.40
C THR A 50 6.58 10.83 36.91
N ASN A 51 7.78 11.40 37.08
CA ASN A 51 9.11 10.81 36.95
C ASN A 51 9.20 9.32 37.35
N ASN A 52 9.79 8.49 36.48
CA ASN A 52 10.70 7.42 36.89
C ASN A 52 11.48 6.85 35.69
N PHE A 53 12.81 7.01 35.70
CA PHE A 53 13.75 6.32 34.80
C PHE A 53 14.40 5.13 35.52
N PRO A 54 14.72 4.03 34.82
CA PRO A 54 15.91 3.25 35.13
C PRO A 54 16.91 3.26 33.97
N SER A 55 18.14 3.57 34.35
CA SER A 55 19.37 3.48 33.57
C SER A 55 19.73 2.02 33.27
N PHE A 56 19.98 1.70 32.00
CA PHE A 56 20.75 0.51 31.61
C PHE A 56 21.78 0.89 30.53
N LEU A 57 22.97 1.23 31.01
CA LEU A 57 24.21 1.17 30.25
C LEU A 57 24.91 -0.13 30.69
N ASP A 58 25.16 -1.05 29.77
CA ASP A 58 26.29 -1.98 29.89
C ASP A 58 26.85 -2.32 28.50
N THR A 59 28.16 -2.46 28.47
CA THR A 59 29.07 -2.30 27.34
C THR A 59 29.78 -3.63 27.09
N SER A 60 29.84 -4.10 25.84
CA SER A 60 31.04 -4.76 25.31
C SER A 60 30.98 -5.10 23.81
N PRO A 61 32.14 -5.23 23.13
CA PRO A 61 32.33 -4.78 21.77
C PRO A 61 32.28 -5.91 20.74
N GLY A 62 31.55 -5.68 19.65
CA GLY A 62 31.49 -6.56 18.48
C GLY A 62 31.80 -5.77 17.20
N THR A 63 33.03 -5.94 16.73
CA THR A 63 33.53 -5.75 15.35
C THR A 63 32.48 -5.74 14.23
N GLY A 64 32.64 -4.81 13.27
CA GLY A 64 32.28 -5.11 11.87
C GLY A 64 31.65 -3.97 11.06
N SER A 65 32.51 -3.13 10.50
CA SER A 65 32.40 -2.38 9.23
C SER A 65 31.04 -1.90 8.69
N SER A 66 30.97 -0.59 8.58
CA SER A 66 30.39 0.18 7.47
C SER A 66 30.28 -0.55 6.12
N GLY A 67 29.09 -0.54 5.53
CA GLY A 67 28.86 -0.92 4.14
C GLY A 67 27.55 -0.33 3.62
N SER A 68 27.63 0.90 3.12
CA SER A 68 26.57 1.51 2.30
C SER A 68 26.45 0.75 0.99
N ALA A 69 25.24 0.26 0.66
CA ALA A 69 24.89 -0.16 -0.69
C ALA A 69 23.41 0.18 -0.96
N PRO A 70 23.09 0.95 -2.01
CA PRO A 70 21.72 1.19 -2.41
C PRO A 70 21.17 -0.06 -3.11
N ARG A 71 19.96 -0.46 -2.72
CA ARG A 71 19.19 -1.53 -3.36
C ARG A 71 18.70 -1.03 -4.73
N LEU A 72 19.12 -1.68 -5.82
CA LEU A 72 18.50 -1.53 -7.13
C LEU A 72 17.39 -2.58 -7.28
N ALA A 73 16.19 -2.12 -7.68
CA ALA A 73 15.07 -2.96 -8.07
C ALA A 73 15.24 -3.46 -9.52
N PRO A 74 14.87 -4.71 -9.86
CA PRO A 74 14.85 -5.17 -11.24
C PRO A 74 13.60 -4.64 -11.97
N SER A 75 13.78 -3.91 -13.07
CA SER A 75 12.71 -3.62 -14.03
C SER A 75 12.50 -4.79 -14.99
N PRO A 76 11.26 -5.20 -15.31
CA PRO A 76 10.98 -6.08 -16.42
C PRO A 76 10.82 -5.23 -17.69
N VAL A 77 11.80 -5.24 -18.58
CA VAL A 77 11.58 -4.85 -19.98
C VAL A 77 11.54 -6.13 -20.81
N ALA A 78 10.39 -6.40 -21.40
CA ALA A 78 10.22 -7.49 -22.33
C ALA A 78 10.98 -7.14 -23.62
N GLN A 79 12.14 -7.75 -23.84
CA GLN A 79 12.78 -7.80 -25.15
C GLN A 79 12.02 -8.84 -25.99
N GLN A 80 11.23 -8.36 -26.95
CA GLN A 80 10.76 -9.17 -28.06
C GLN A 80 11.88 -9.22 -29.11
N GLN A 81 12.69 -10.27 -29.05
CA GLN A 81 13.62 -10.62 -30.13
C GLN A 81 12.90 -11.61 -31.06
N GLN A 82 12.43 -11.11 -32.20
CA GLN A 82 11.89 -11.95 -33.26
C GLN A 82 13.01 -12.74 -33.91
N GLN A 83 12.95 -14.07 -33.80
CA GLN A 83 13.64 -14.99 -34.70
C GLN A 83 12.93 -14.97 -36.06
N GLN A 84 13.62 -14.40 -37.04
CA GLN A 84 13.28 -14.47 -38.45
C GLN A 84 13.73 -15.84 -38.99
N ILE A 85 12.78 -16.72 -39.30
CA ILE A 85 13.00 -17.81 -40.25
C ILE A 85 12.52 -17.31 -41.62
N ASN A 86 13.51 -16.90 -42.40
CA ASN A 86 13.65 -17.09 -43.84
C ASN A 86 12.46 -17.76 -44.55
N ASN A 87 11.66 -17.00 -45.30
CA ASN A 87 11.56 -17.28 -46.73
C ASN A 87 11.25 -16.02 -47.54
N ASN A 88 12.21 -15.77 -48.43
CA ASN A 88 12.28 -14.78 -49.47
C ASN A 88 11.17 -14.99 -50.52
N GLY A 89 10.15 -14.14 -50.53
CA GLY A 89 9.52 -13.74 -51.78
C GLY A 89 10.46 -12.74 -52.43
N ASN A 90 11.16 -13.14 -53.48
CA ASN A 90 12.27 -12.39 -54.04
C ASN A 90 11.86 -10.95 -54.44
N GLY A 91 12.26 -10.02 -53.57
CA GLY A 91 12.72 -8.64 -53.78
C GLY A 91 11.91 -7.67 -54.66
N ALA A 92 11.79 -6.39 -54.34
CA ALA A 92 12.30 -5.60 -53.23
C ALA A 92 11.67 -4.19 -53.37
N GLY A 93 11.39 -3.54 -52.24
CA GLY A 93 11.39 -2.08 -52.15
C GLY A 93 10.08 -1.33 -52.40
N MET A 94 9.20 -1.25 -51.39
CA MET A 94 8.49 0.00 -51.11
C MET A 94 8.19 0.14 -49.61
N ASN A 95 9.18 0.75 -48.96
CA ASN A 95 9.15 1.61 -47.77
C ASN A 95 7.88 1.64 -46.89
N GLY A 96 8.08 1.28 -45.63
CA GLY A 96 7.11 1.25 -44.55
C GLY A 96 6.51 2.61 -44.19
N MET A 97 5.19 2.59 -44.04
CA MET A 97 4.44 3.46 -43.14
C MET A 97 3.73 2.55 -42.13
N PRO A 98 3.75 2.86 -40.82
CA PRO A 98 3.13 2.01 -39.80
C PRO A 98 1.61 2.10 -39.95
N MET A 99 1.02 1.11 -40.61
CA MET A 99 -0.44 0.99 -40.77
C MET A 99 -1.06 0.66 -39.41
N ALA A 100 -2.02 1.49 -39.00
CA ALA A 100 -2.71 1.38 -37.71
C ALA A 100 -3.35 -0.01 -37.54
N ALA A 101 -3.19 -0.61 -36.36
CA ALA A 101 -3.62 -1.97 -36.01
C ALA A 101 -5.10 -2.28 -36.30
N GLY A 102 -5.97 -1.27 -36.45
CA GLY A 102 -7.37 -1.45 -36.82
C GLY A 102 -7.59 -1.85 -38.29
N GLN A 103 -6.73 -1.42 -39.21
CA GLN A 103 -6.90 -1.76 -40.64
C GLN A 103 -6.53 -3.21 -40.96
N GLN A 104 -5.63 -3.83 -40.18
CA GLN A 104 -5.32 -5.26 -40.35
C GLN A 104 -6.42 -6.16 -39.77
N ALA A 105 -7.08 -5.74 -38.69
CA ALA A 105 -8.21 -6.47 -38.11
C ALA A 105 -9.43 -6.49 -39.04
N ASP A 106 -9.72 -5.37 -39.70
CA ASP A 106 -10.83 -5.26 -40.67
C ASP A 106 -10.56 -6.10 -41.93
N VAL A 107 -9.34 -6.08 -42.46
CA VAL A 107 -8.96 -6.94 -43.59
C VAL A 107 -9.15 -8.42 -43.26
N ASN A 108 -8.73 -8.86 -42.06
CA ASN A 108 -8.94 -10.24 -41.62
C ASN A 108 -10.43 -10.58 -41.45
N PHE A 109 -11.24 -9.65 -40.97
CA PHE A 109 -12.70 -9.82 -40.83
C PHE A 109 -13.40 -9.94 -42.19
N LEU A 110 -13.01 -9.12 -43.17
CA LEU A 110 -13.53 -9.19 -44.54
C LEU A 110 -13.17 -10.52 -45.22
N PHE A 111 -11.96 -11.03 -45.01
CA PHE A 111 -11.57 -12.36 -45.52
C PHE A 111 -12.42 -13.48 -44.91
N GLN A 112 -12.69 -13.44 -43.61
CA GLN A 112 -13.59 -14.42 -42.97
C GLN A 112 -15.00 -14.37 -43.56
N LYS A 113 -15.55 -13.17 -43.76
CA LYS A 113 -16.89 -13.00 -44.35
C LYS A 113 -16.96 -13.46 -45.81
N LEU A 114 -15.88 -13.27 -46.58
CA LEU A 114 -15.81 -13.73 -47.96
C LEU A 114 -15.75 -15.26 -48.07
N VAL A 115 -15.02 -15.92 -47.14
CA VAL A 115 -15.01 -17.38 -47.04
C VAL A 115 -16.39 -17.91 -46.66
N GLU A 116 -17.05 -17.32 -45.65
CA GLU A 116 -18.41 -17.69 -45.23
C GLU A 116 -19.42 -17.54 -46.37
N LEU A 117 -19.39 -16.42 -47.12
CA LEU A 117 -20.27 -16.21 -48.27
C LEU A 117 -20.00 -17.22 -49.40
N SER A 118 -18.75 -17.64 -49.59
CA SER A 118 -18.37 -18.66 -50.57
C SER A 118 -18.93 -20.04 -50.20
N GLU A 119 -18.99 -20.35 -48.90
CA GLU A 119 -19.57 -21.59 -48.38
C GLU A 119 -21.09 -21.61 -48.57
N VAL A 120 -21.77 -20.49 -48.29
CA VAL A 120 -23.21 -20.33 -48.55
C VAL A 120 -23.54 -20.44 -50.05
N LEU A 121 -22.71 -19.88 -50.94
CA LEU A 121 -22.89 -20.00 -52.39
C LEU A 121 -22.71 -21.44 -52.89
N LYS A 122 -21.77 -22.18 -52.30
CA LYS A 122 -21.56 -23.60 -52.59
C LYS A 122 -22.77 -24.44 -52.14
N GLU A 123 -23.25 -24.20 -50.93
CA GLU A 123 -24.46 -24.84 -50.39
C GLU A 123 -25.70 -24.53 -51.23
N ASN A 124 -25.84 -23.28 -51.69
CA ASN A 124 -26.96 -22.87 -52.55
C ASN A 124 -26.92 -23.59 -53.91
N ARG A 125 -25.73 -23.75 -54.50
CA ARG A 125 -25.55 -24.52 -55.74
C ARG A 125 -25.88 -26.00 -55.55
N GLU A 126 -25.49 -26.60 -54.42
CA GLU A 126 -25.82 -27.98 -54.08
C GLU A 126 -27.33 -28.19 -53.87
N LYS A 127 -27.98 -27.29 -53.14
CA LYS A 127 -29.45 -27.30 -52.97
C LYS A 127 -30.17 -27.15 -54.31
N THR A 128 -29.70 -26.25 -55.18
CA THR A 128 -30.30 -26.05 -56.50
C THR A 128 -30.10 -27.26 -57.40
N ALA A 129 -28.93 -27.91 -57.35
CA ALA A 129 -28.68 -29.17 -58.05
C ALA A 129 -29.60 -30.30 -57.56
N GLY A 130 -29.83 -30.40 -56.25
CA GLY A 130 -30.78 -31.35 -55.67
C GLY A 130 -32.23 -31.11 -56.11
N VAL A 131 -32.66 -29.85 -56.21
CA VAL A 131 -33.99 -29.48 -56.72
C VAL A 131 -34.14 -29.82 -58.21
N ILE A 132 -33.13 -29.55 -59.03
CA ILE A 132 -33.14 -29.88 -60.46
C ILE A 132 -33.18 -31.40 -60.65
N ALA A 133 -32.36 -32.16 -59.92
CA ALA A 133 -32.38 -33.63 -59.98
C ALA A 133 -33.75 -34.19 -59.55
N GLY A 134 -34.35 -33.65 -58.49
CA GLY A 134 -35.70 -34.03 -58.06
C GLY A 134 -36.78 -33.66 -59.08
N ALA A 135 -36.63 -32.52 -59.77
CA ALA A 135 -37.54 -32.11 -60.85
C ALA A 135 -37.38 -32.97 -62.11
N GLU A 136 -36.17 -33.40 -62.47
CA GLU A 136 -35.90 -34.34 -63.56
C GLU A 136 -36.47 -35.74 -63.26
N GLU A 137 -36.32 -36.23 -62.02
CA GLU A 137 -36.95 -37.47 -61.57
C GLU A 137 -38.48 -37.38 -61.63
N LEU A 138 -39.04 -36.23 -61.25
CA LEU A 138 -40.49 -36.00 -61.31
C LEU A 138 -40.99 -35.87 -62.76
N ALA A 139 -40.23 -35.21 -63.64
CA ALA A 139 -40.55 -35.08 -65.06
C ALA A 139 -40.45 -36.43 -65.80
N THR A 140 -39.44 -37.24 -65.50
CA THR A 140 -39.29 -38.59 -66.06
C THR A 140 -40.36 -39.55 -65.52
N ARG A 141 -40.74 -39.44 -64.23
CA ARG A 141 -41.87 -40.19 -63.66
C ARG A 141 -43.22 -39.76 -64.24
N ALA A 142 -43.42 -38.46 -64.51
CA ALA A 142 -44.62 -37.94 -65.14
C ALA A 142 -44.73 -38.33 -66.63
N ALA A 143 -43.61 -38.39 -67.35
CA ALA A 143 -43.57 -38.82 -68.75
C ALA A 143 -43.73 -40.35 -68.90
N ALA A 144 -43.22 -41.15 -67.96
CA ALA A 144 -43.33 -42.61 -67.99
C ALA A 144 -44.71 -43.13 -67.57
N LYS A 145 -45.47 -42.38 -66.76
CA LYS A 145 -46.83 -42.71 -66.31
C LYS A 145 -47.90 -41.96 -67.13
N GLY A 146 -47.94 -42.17 -68.43
CA GLY A 146 -49.05 -41.74 -69.31
C GLY A 146 -50.38 -42.47 -69.06
N ALA A 147 -50.69 -42.84 -67.82
CA ALA A 147 -51.89 -43.56 -67.43
C ALA A 147 -52.54 -42.83 -66.26
N SER A 148 -53.75 -42.31 -66.49
CA SER A 148 -54.66 -41.87 -65.45
C SER A 148 -54.73 -42.95 -64.35
N PRO A 149 -54.29 -42.67 -63.12
CA PRO A 149 -54.36 -43.65 -62.04
C PRO A 149 -55.82 -44.01 -61.81
N SER A 150 -56.11 -45.29 -61.60
CA SER A 150 -57.48 -45.69 -61.24
C SER A 150 -57.89 -44.90 -59.99
N LEU A 151 -59.12 -44.39 -59.98
CA LEU A 151 -59.60 -43.45 -58.95
C LEU A 151 -59.45 -43.99 -57.52
N GLN A 152 -59.40 -45.32 -57.37
CA GLN A 152 -59.15 -46.04 -56.12
C GLN A 152 -57.69 -45.97 -55.65
N GLU A 153 -56.74 -46.10 -56.57
CA GLU A 153 -55.30 -46.08 -56.30
C GLU A 153 -54.82 -44.65 -56.06
N ALA A 154 -55.37 -43.68 -56.80
CA ALA A 154 -55.21 -42.26 -56.51
C ALA A 154 -55.77 -41.89 -55.13
N ASN A 155 -56.93 -42.43 -54.72
CA ASN A 155 -57.50 -42.18 -53.38
C ASN A 155 -56.66 -42.79 -52.25
N ALA A 156 -56.07 -43.97 -52.47
CA ALA A 156 -55.17 -44.62 -51.51
C ALA A 156 -53.84 -43.86 -51.39
N GLU A 157 -53.29 -43.39 -52.50
CA GLU A 157 -52.07 -42.57 -52.53
C GLU A 157 -52.32 -41.17 -51.91
N VAL A 158 -53.49 -40.56 -52.14
CA VAL A 158 -53.91 -39.31 -51.48
C VAL A 158 -54.12 -39.49 -49.98
N SER A 159 -54.72 -40.61 -49.54
CA SER A 159 -54.88 -40.91 -48.11
C SER A 159 -53.54 -41.21 -47.43
N SER A 160 -52.63 -41.90 -48.12
CA SER A 160 -51.25 -42.13 -47.70
C SER A 160 -50.46 -40.82 -47.57
N GLN A 161 -50.61 -39.91 -48.54
CA GLN A 161 -50.02 -38.57 -48.49
C GLN A 161 -50.61 -37.74 -47.36
N ALA A 162 -51.92 -37.77 -47.14
CA ALA A 162 -52.57 -37.07 -46.03
C ALA A 162 -52.07 -37.56 -44.66
N ALA A 163 -51.88 -38.87 -44.48
CA ALA A 163 -51.28 -39.42 -43.26
C ALA A 163 -49.82 -38.96 -43.07
N ARG A 164 -49.03 -38.92 -44.15
CA ARG A 164 -47.65 -38.42 -44.10
C ARG A 164 -47.57 -36.92 -43.81
N ILE A 165 -48.50 -36.13 -44.32
CA ILE A 165 -48.63 -34.70 -44.01
C ILE A 165 -48.96 -34.51 -42.53
N ALA A 166 -49.93 -35.25 -41.99
CA ALA A 166 -50.27 -35.20 -40.57
C ALA A 166 -49.09 -35.59 -39.66
N ASP A 167 -48.30 -36.60 -40.06
CA ASP A 167 -47.08 -36.98 -39.32
C ASP A 167 -45.99 -35.90 -39.38
N LEU A 168 -45.79 -35.26 -40.54
CA LEU A 168 -44.87 -34.13 -40.70
C LEU A 168 -45.32 -32.91 -39.90
N GLU A 169 -46.60 -32.59 -39.87
CA GLU A 169 -47.17 -31.51 -39.05
C GLU A 169 -46.96 -31.80 -37.55
N ARG A 170 -47.13 -33.05 -37.13
CA ARG A 170 -46.87 -33.45 -35.75
C ARG A 170 -45.38 -33.39 -35.40
N GLN A 171 -44.48 -33.72 -36.34
CA GLN A 171 -43.04 -33.53 -36.18
C GLN A 171 -42.67 -32.05 -36.09
N LEU A 172 -43.23 -31.22 -36.98
CA LEU A 172 -43.04 -29.78 -36.97
C LEU A 172 -43.50 -29.15 -35.66
N ALA A 173 -44.67 -29.53 -35.15
CA ALA A 173 -45.19 -29.07 -33.86
C ALA A 173 -44.28 -29.47 -32.69
N ARG A 174 -43.69 -30.67 -32.72
CA ARG A 174 -42.71 -31.12 -31.71
C ARG A 174 -41.43 -30.29 -31.75
N GLU A 175 -40.87 -30.06 -32.95
CA GLU A 175 -39.65 -29.26 -33.11
C GLU A 175 -39.87 -27.78 -32.78
N GLN A 176 -41.04 -27.22 -33.11
CA GLN A 176 -41.41 -25.86 -32.70
C GLN A 176 -41.51 -25.74 -31.17
N ASN A 177 -42.12 -26.71 -30.50
CA ASN A 177 -42.18 -26.71 -29.04
C ASN A 177 -40.78 -26.82 -28.40
N LYS A 178 -39.91 -27.67 -28.96
CA LYS A 178 -38.52 -27.80 -28.52
C LYS A 178 -37.73 -26.51 -28.73
N THR A 179 -37.90 -25.87 -29.88
CA THR A 179 -37.27 -24.57 -30.19
C THR A 179 -37.73 -23.50 -29.20
N ARG A 180 -39.03 -23.47 -28.86
CA ARG A 180 -39.57 -22.55 -27.85
C ARG A 180 -38.90 -22.74 -26.49
N ILE A 181 -38.81 -23.98 -26.01
CA ILE A 181 -38.16 -24.29 -24.72
C ILE A 181 -36.69 -23.86 -24.73
N LEU A 182 -35.95 -24.22 -25.78
CA LEU A 182 -34.54 -23.84 -25.92
C LEU A 182 -34.36 -22.32 -25.98
N MET A 183 -35.27 -21.58 -26.60
CA MET A 183 -35.22 -20.12 -26.61
C MET A 183 -35.48 -19.51 -25.24
N ASP A 184 -36.38 -20.09 -24.45
CA ASP A 184 -36.64 -19.62 -23.09
C ASP A 184 -35.46 -19.94 -22.15
N GLU A 185 -34.86 -21.12 -22.26
CA GLU A 185 -33.61 -21.48 -21.58
C GLU A 185 -32.45 -20.57 -22.00
N GLN A 186 -32.36 -20.20 -23.28
CA GLN A 186 -31.34 -19.27 -23.78
C GLN A 186 -31.50 -17.87 -23.16
N LYS A 187 -32.74 -17.37 -23.04
CA LYS A 187 -33.00 -16.08 -22.37
C LYS A 187 -32.59 -16.11 -20.90
N GLU A 188 -32.89 -17.20 -20.20
CA GLU A 188 -32.50 -17.38 -18.80
C GLU A 188 -30.98 -17.45 -18.64
N ASN A 189 -30.29 -18.20 -19.51
CA ASN A 189 -28.82 -18.27 -19.51
C ASN A 189 -28.17 -16.91 -19.78
N ILE A 190 -28.67 -16.14 -20.76
CA ILE A 190 -28.17 -14.79 -21.04
C ILE A 190 -28.36 -13.87 -19.83
N LYS A 191 -29.52 -13.96 -19.17
CA LYS A 191 -29.79 -13.20 -17.95
C LYS A 191 -28.78 -13.54 -16.86
N LEU A 192 -28.57 -14.84 -16.61
CA LEU A 192 -27.63 -15.30 -15.59
C LEU A 192 -26.19 -14.87 -15.90
N ILE A 193 -25.77 -14.93 -17.17
CA ILE A 193 -24.47 -14.39 -17.62
C ILE A 193 -24.36 -12.90 -17.28
N GLY A 194 -25.39 -12.10 -17.56
CA GLY A 194 -25.41 -10.68 -17.22
C GLY A 194 -25.29 -10.40 -15.72
N GLU A 195 -25.97 -11.20 -14.88
CA GLU A 195 -25.86 -11.10 -13.41
C GLU A 195 -24.45 -11.47 -12.93
N TYR A 196 -23.84 -12.51 -13.50
CA TYR A 196 -22.45 -12.87 -13.19
C TYR A 196 -21.46 -11.79 -13.62
N GLU A 197 -21.60 -11.24 -14.82
CA GLU A 197 -20.75 -10.16 -15.31
C GLU A 197 -20.85 -8.93 -14.40
N HIS A 198 -22.05 -8.59 -13.95
CA HIS A 198 -22.27 -7.50 -13.02
C HIS A 198 -21.57 -7.73 -11.68
N HIS A 199 -21.83 -8.86 -11.02
CA HIS A 199 -21.24 -9.16 -9.72
C HIS A 199 -19.72 -9.34 -9.80
N LEU A 200 -19.21 -9.93 -10.88
CA LEU A 200 -17.77 -10.08 -11.07
C LEU A 200 -17.11 -8.71 -11.32
N GLY A 201 -17.80 -7.79 -11.99
CA GLY A 201 -17.40 -6.38 -12.08
C GLY A 201 -17.32 -5.69 -10.72
N GLU A 202 -18.30 -5.91 -9.84
CA GLU A 202 -18.30 -5.38 -8.47
C GLU A 202 -17.15 -5.97 -7.64
N ILE A 203 -16.99 -7.30 -7.64
CA ILE A 203 -15.92 -7.97 -6.90
C ILE A 203 -14.54 -7.48 -7.36
N VAL A 204 -14.32 -7.33 -8.67
CA VAL A 204 -13.04 -6.83 -9.19
C VAL A 204 -12.78 -5.39 -8.73
N LYS A 205 -13.81 -4.55 -8.68
CA LYS A 205 -13.70 -3.19 -8.16
C LYS A 205 -13.36 -3.20 -6.66
N ASP A 206 -14.08 -3.99 -5.88
CA ASP A 206 -13.85 -4.10 -4.43
C ASP A 206 -12.46 -4.63 -4.10
N VAL A 207 -11.96 -5.63 -4.84
CA VAL A 207 -10.61 -6.16 -4.68
C VAL A 207 -9.56 -5.10 -5.00
N ARG A 208 -9.76 -4.32 -6.07
CA ARG A 208 -8.87 -3.21 -6.43
C ARG A 208 -8.83 -2.14 -5.34
N ASP A 209 -10.01 -1.72 -4.88
CA ASP A 209 -10.15 -0.69 -3.86
C ASP A 209 -9.56 -1.16 -2.52
N PHE A 210 -9.80 -2.42 -2.14
CA PHE A 210 -9.20 -3.03 -0.95
C PHE A 210 -7.67 -3.06 -1.02
N SER A 211 -7.10 -3.50 -2.14
CA SER A 211 -5.64 -3.57 -2.33
C SER A 211 -5.01 -2.18 -2.23
N PHE A 212 -5.60 -1.20 -2.93
CA PHE A 212 -5.14 0.18 -2.91
C PHE A 212 -5.21 0.81 -1.51
N ASN A 213 -6.36 0.67 -0.84
CA ASN A 213 -6.56 1.20 0.50
C ASN A 213 -5.63 0.55 1.53
N THR A 214 -5.40 -0.76 1.41
CA THR A 214 -4.47 -1.48 2.28
C THR A 214 -3.04 -0.95 2.11
N LYS A 215 -2.57 -0.79 0.87
CA LYS A 215 -1.23 -0.27 0.60
C LYS A 215 -1.06 1.18 1.06
N THR A 216 -2.11 1.98 0.88
CA THR A 216 -2.15 3.38 1.35
C THR A 216 -2.05 3.44 2.87
N ARG A 217 -2.81 2.60 3.59
CA ARG A 217 -2.76 2.52 5.05
C ARG A 217 -1.39 2.09 5.56
N GLU A 218 -0.81 1.05 4.98
CA GLU A 218 0.55 0.59 5.35
C GLU A 218 1.57 1.73 5.20
N THR A 219 1.52 2.44 4.08
CA THR A 219 2.44 3.55 3.81
C THR A 219 2.21 4.72 4.76
N SER A 220 0.95 5.02 5.08
CA SER A 220 0.59 6.06 6.06
C SER A 220 1.13 5.74 7.45
N ILE A 221 0.99 4.48 7.89
CA ILE A 221 1.52 4.01 9.17
C ILE A 221 3.06 4.13 9.18
N ALA A 222 3.73 3.69 8.11
CA ALA A 222 5.18 3.81 8.01
C ALA A 222 5.65 5.27 8.09
N ARG A 223 4.98 6.19 7.40
CA ARG A 223 5.30 7.63 7.47
C ARG A 223 5.07 8.19 8.88
N HIS A 224 3.99 7.79 9.54
CA HIS A 224 3.67 8.22 10.89
C HIS A 224 4.73 7.77 11.90
N TYR A 225 5.16 6.50 11.86
CA TYR A 225 6.23 6.02 12.75
C TYR A 225 7.56 6.72 12.51
N ASN A 226 7.93 6.95 11.24
CA ASN A 226 9.14 7.71 10.93
C ASN A 226 9.09 9.13 11.46
N LYS A 227 7.91 9.77 11.42
CA LYS A 227 7.71 11.09 12.02
C LYS A 227 7.91 11.04 13.54
N LEU A 228 7.27 10.10 14.24
CA LEU A 228 7.41 9.97 15.69
C LEU A 228 8.87 9.72 16.12
N LEU A 229 9.58 8.84 15.40
CA LEU A 229 11.00 8.57 15.61
C LEU A 229 11.88 9.81 15.39
N GLN A 230 11.49 10.70 14.47
CA GLN A 230 12.20 11.95 14.24
C GLN A 230 11.89 12.95 15.36
N ASP A 231 10.62 13.09 15.73
CA ASP A 231 10.16 13.97 16.81
C ASP A 231 10.85 13.59 18.14
N GLU A 232 10.99 12.30 18.45
CA GLU A 232 11.74 11.82 19.63
C GLU A 232 13.23 12.17 19.57
N LYS A 233 13.89 12.01 18.41
CA LYS A 233 15.30 12.39 18.23
C LYS A 233 15.50 13.88 18.44
N ASP A 234 14.60 14.69 17.88
CA ASP A 234 14.66 16.14 17.97
C ASP A 234 14.38 16.61 19.42
N ALA A 235 13.43 15.98 20.11
CA ALA A 235 13.16 16.23 21.53
C ALA A 235 14.37 15.85 22.42
N HIS A 236 15.00 14.69 22.16
CA HIS A 236 16.21 14.28 22.87
C HIS A 236 17.38 15.23 22.64
N LEU A 237 17.56 15.72 21.41
CA LEU A 237 18.59 16.71 21.09
C LEU A 237 18.29 18.05 21.80
N ALA A 238 17.05 18.52 21.75
CA ALA A 238 16.63 19.75 22.41
C ALA A 238 16.89 19.71 23.94
N ALA A 239 16.53 18.61 24.61
CA ALA A 239 16.77 18.45 26.05
C ALA A 239 18.26 18.48 26.41
N ARG A 240 19.14 17.93 25.56
CA ARG A 240 20.59 17.99 25.76
C ARG A 240 21.13 19.40 25.56
N LEU A 241 20.70 20.09 24.50
CA LEU A 241 21.09 21.47 24.24
C LEU A 241 20.63 22.40 25.35
N GLU A 242 19.44 22.20 25.89
CA GLU A 242 18.93 22.95 27.04
C GLU A 242 19.79 22.73 28.28
N LYS A 243 20.16 21.47 28.59
CA LYS A 243 21.05 21.16 29.70
C LYS A 243 22.41 21.85 29.56
N ASP A 244 23.01 21.80 28.36
CA ASP A 244 24.29 22.44 28.10
C ASP A 244 24.21 23.97 28.23
N ASP A 245 23.11 24.59 27.79
CA ASP A 245 22.85 26.02 27.97
C ASP A 245 22.71 26.39 29.45
N TRP A 246 21.97 25.61 30.25
CA TRP A 246 21.89 25.81 31.70
C TRP A 246 23.23 25.66 32.39
N HIS A 247 24.01 24.65 32.01
CA HIS A 247 25.35 24.45 32.55
C HIS A 247 26.27 25.62 32.20
N ALA A 248 26.23 26.11 30.96
CA ALA A 248 27.02 27.28 30.54
C ALA A 248 26.64 28.54 31.32
N LYS A 249 25.33 28.78 31.51
CA LYS A 249 24.82 29.88 32.35
C LYS A 249 25.29 29.76 33.79
N PHE A 250 25.23 28.56 34.37
CA PHE A 250 25.68 28.31 35.73
C PHE A 250 27.19 28.58 35.87
N MET A 251 28.02 28.07 34.96
CA MET A 251 29.47 28.31 34.99
C MET A 251 29.79 29.81 34.90
N ARG A 252 29.11 30.55 34.01
CA ARG A 252 29.23 32.01 33.94
C ARG A 252 28.86 32.70 35.26
N THR A 253 27.79 32.27 35.92
CA THR A 253 27.41 32.86 37.23
C THR A 253 28.42 32.55 38.33
N VAL A 254 29.01 31.35 38.34
CA VAL A 254 30.05 30.98 39.30
C VAL A 254 31.31 31.80 39.06
N GLU A 255 31.70 32.02 37.81
CA GLU A 255 32.81 32.91 37.45
C GLU A 255 32.57 34.34 37.93
N MET A 256 31.37 34.88 37.68
CA MET A 256 30.98 36.21 38.18
C MET A 256 31.02 36.28 39.70
N LEU A 257 30.60 35.23 40.41
CA LEU A 257 30.65 35.18 41.88
C LEU A 257 32.08 35.15 42.41
N ARG A 258 32.95 34.35 41.80
CA ARG A 258 34.38 34.29 42.14
C ARG A 258 35.06 35.63 41.91
N GLU A 259 34.73 36.29 40.81
CA GLU A 259 35.28 37.61 40.48
C GLU A 259 34.76 38.69 41.44
N ALA A 260 33.46 38.69 41.76
CA ALA A 260 32.91 39.60 42.76
C ALA A 260 33.55 39.40 44.15
N TYR A 261 33.80 38.15 44.54
CA TYR A 261 34.50 37.84 45.78
C TYR A 261 35.96 38.32 45.76
N ARG A 262 36.68 38.10 44.64
CA ARG A 262 38.04 38.61 44.46
C ARG A 262 38.09 40.14 44.60
N LEU A 263 37.20 40.85 43.91
CA LEU A 263 37.13 42.32 43.98
C LEU A 263 36.81 42.81 45.39
N ARG A 264 35.92 42.12 46.12
CA ARG A 264 35.63 42.45 47.54
C ARG A 264 36.86 42.26 48.43
N CYS A 265 37.59 41.15 48.27
CA CYS A 265 38.81 40.91 49.04
C CYS A 265 39.91 41.94 48.71
N GLU A 266 40.06 42.33 47.45
CA GLU A 266 41.01 43.36 47.03
C GLU A 266 40.68 44.73 47.62
N GLU A 267 39.39 45.09 47.70
CA GLU A 267 38.95 46.34 48.35
C GLU A 267 39.26 46.34 49.85
N GLU A 268 39.05 45.22 50.55
CA GLU A 268 39.28 45.09 51.99
C GLU A 268 40.79 45.05 52.35
N GLU A 269 41.63 44.45 51.51
CA GLU A 269 43.07 44.30 51.76
C GLU A 269 43.84 45.64 51.67
N VAL A 270 43.44 46.55 50.78
CA VAL A 270 44.21 47.79 50.50
C VAL A 270 44.32 48.70 51.74
N PRO A 271 43.23 49.06 52.44
CA PRO A 271 43.32 49.85 53.67
C PRO A 271 44.17 49.18 54.76
N ILE A 272 44.00 47.86 54.94
CA ILE A 272 44.76 47.07 55.92
C ILE A 272 46.26 47.17 55.65
N ARG A 273 46.67 46.98 54.38
CA ARG A 273 48.09 47.06 53.97
C ARG A 273 48.68 48.44 54.20
N VAL A 274 47.94 49.50 53.87
CA VAL A 274 48.40 50.89 54.05
C VAL A 274 48.56 51.24 55.52
N ILE A 275 47.57 50.91 56.35
CA ILE A 275 47.63 51.20 57.81
C ILE A 275 48.78 50.44 58.45
N ALA A 276 48.95 49.15 58.13
CA ALA A 276 50.07 48.35 58.64
C ALA A 276 51.44 48.88 58.17
N GLY A 277 51.53 49.36 56.92
CA GLY A 277 52.73 50.03 56.40
C GLY A 277 53.06 51.31 57.16
N LEU A 278 52.07 52.18 57.38
CA LEU A 278 52.23 53.42 58.13
C LEU A 278 52.60 53.16 59.59
N GLN A 279 52.02 52.15 60.25
CA GLN A 279 52.44 51.76 61.61
C GLN A 279 53.90 51.32 61.64
N ASN A 280 54.35 50.53 60.67
CA ASN A 280 55.76 50.12 60.58
C ASN A 280 56.71 51.31 60.37
N GLU A 281 56.32 52.29 59.53
CA GLU A 281 57.07 53.53 59.36
C GLU A 281 57.13 54.34 60.66
N VAL A 282 56.01 54.51 61.36
CA VAL A 282 55.97 55.21 62.66
C VAL A 282 56.85 54.51 63.68
N ARG A 283 56.79 53.18 63.78
CA ARG A 283 57.68 52.38 64.65
C ARG A 283 59.15 52.60 64.29
N ALA A 284 59.49 52.63 63.00
CA ALA A 284 60.86 52.92 62.53
C ALA A 284 61.30 54.33 62.91
N TYR A 285 60.45 55.35 62.72
CA TYR A 285 60.74 56.72 63.13
C TYR A 285 60.92 56.86 64.65
N ARG A 286 60.08 56.21 65.47
CA ARG A 286 60.24 56.18 66.93
C ARG A 286 61.57 55.53 67.33
N SER A 287 61.91 54.41 66.69
CA SER A 287 63.19 53.71 66.90
C SER A 287 64.40 54.60 66.57
N CYS A 288 64.36 55.33 65.44
CA CYS A 288 65.43 56.26 65.06
C CYS A 288 65.56 57.46 66.02
N LEU A 289 64.46 57.91 66.62
CA LEU A 289 64.44 59.00 67.60
C LEU A 289 64.74 58.53 69.03
N GLY A 290 64.96 57.22 69.24
CA GLY A 290 65.22 56.63 70.56
C GLY A 290 64.05 56.69 71.52
N MET A 291 62.82 56.82 70.99
CA MET A 291 61.58 56.83 71.78
C MET A 291 61.12 55.41 72.09
N GLU A 292 60.43 55.21 73.22
CA GLU A 292 59.86 53.92 73.59
C GLU A 292 58.82 53.46 72.57
N ALA A 293 58.78 52.15 72.31
CA ALA A 293 57.80 51.54 71.42
C ALA A 293 56.39 51.75 71.99
N GLU A 294 55.47 52.19 71.13
CA GLU A 294 54.05 52.28 71.51
C GLU A 294 53.51 50.87 71.79
N LYS A 295 52.58 50.76 72.75
CA LYS A 295 51.86 49.49 72.89
C LYS A 295 50.95 49.31 71.67
N PRO A 296 50.74 48.07 71.19
CA PRO A 296 49.88 47.83 70.04
C PRO A 296 48.49 48.47 70.15
N GLU A 297 47.93 48.48 71.36
CA GLU A 297 46.61 49.05 71.66
C GLU A 297 46.54 50.59 71.56
N GLU A 298 47.69 51.26 71.65
CA GLU A 298 47.81 52.72 71.64
C GLU A 298 48.18 53.24 70.23
N GLU A 299 48.50 52.35 69.28
CA GLU A 299 48.88 52.72 67.92
C GLU A 299 47.68 53.17 67.08
N PHE A 300 47.86 54.24 66.33
CA PHE A 300 46.83 54.71 65.41
C PHE A 300 46.53 53.65 64.33
N GLY A 301 45.25 53.31 64.14
CA GLY A 301 44.82 52.25 63.23
C GLY A 301 44.75 50.85 63.85
N TRP A 302 45.10 50.69 65.14
CA TRP A 302 44.95 49.42 65.87
C TRP A 302 43.54 48.84 65.81
N GLU A 303 42.52 49.69 65.92
CA GLU A 303 41.10 49.27 65.88
C GLU A 303 40.68 48.56 64.58
N ILE A 304 41.38 48.81 63.47
CA ILE A 304 41.10 48.20 62.17
C ILE A 304 41.94 46.92 62.00
N LEU A 305 43.15 46.89 62.58
CA LEU A 305 44.07 45.77 62.47
C LEU A 305 43.87 44.68 63.51
N LYS A 306 43.23 44.98 64.66
CA LYS A 306 42.96 44.01 65.72
C LYS A 306 42.16 42.81 65.21
N ASP A 307 41.22 43.03 64.29
CA ASP A 307 40.34 41.98 63.77
C ASP A 307 41.08 41.06 62.80
N VAL A 308 42.05 41.58 62.05
CA VAL A 308 42.95 40.81 61.19
C VAL A 308 43.93 39.98 62.02
N LEU A 309 44.46 40.56 63.09
CA LEU A 309 45.39 39.88 64.00
C LEU A 309 44.68 38.73 64.76
N ASN A 310 43.44 38.95 65.19
CA ASN A 310 42.64 37.98 65.92
C ASN A 310 42.00 36.89 65.02
N GLY A 311 41.65 37.23 63.77
CA GLY A 311 41.04 36.29 62.81
C GLY A 311 41.99 35.20 62.27
N SER A 312 43.30 35.38 62.39
CA SER A 312 44.30 34.36 62.00
C SER A 312 44.39 33.16 62.97
N GLY A 313 43.65 33.18 64.08
CA GLY A 313 43.60 32.10 65.07
C GLY A 313 42.45 31.10 64.89
N GLU A 314 41.48 31.38 64.01
CA GLU A 314 40.35 30.50 63.70
C GLU A 314 40.42 30.05 62.23
N SER A 315 41.28 29.06 61.96
CA SER A 315 41.32 28.28 60.72
C SER A 315 41.71 26.85 61.05
#